data_AF-A0A958TK62-F1
#
_entry.id   AF-A0A958TK62-F1
#
_cell.length_a   1.000
_cell.length_b   1.000
_cell.length_c   1.000
_cell.angle_alpha   90.00
_cell.angle_beta   90.00
_cell.angle_gamma   90.00
#
_symmetry.space_group_name_H-M   'P 1'
#
loop_
_entity.id
_entity.type
_entity.pdbx_description
1 polymer ?
#
loop_
_entity_poly.entity_id
_entity_poly.type
_entity_poly.pdbx_seq_one_letter_code
_entity_poly.pdbx_strand_id
1 'polypeptide(L)'
;GQYPFYIVSAYADKRLNRKSAIQVGADIFFSEFLKELIYFYSVAFPELNVTGDEDWKRVGVFVGHELFINKMSFETQLGYYVYYPYDFEGRVYNRIGLKRYFGDQFFGAITLKSHGAKAEAVEFGVGVRL
;
A
#
# COMPACT_ATOMS: atom_id res chain seq x y z
N GLY A 1 11.88 13.47 9.19
CA GLY A 1 12.77 12.82 8.22
C GLY A 1 11.94 12.11 7.16
N GLN A 2 12.50 11.87 5.98
CA GLN A 2 11.91 10.91 5.04
C GLN A 2 12.34 9.52 5.52
N TYR A 3 11.47 8.83 6.26
CA TYR A 3 11.74 7.46 6.69
C TYR A 3 11.32 6.51 5.56
N PRO A 4 12.10 5.45 5.32
CA PRO A 4 11.73 4.48 4.30
C PRO A 4 10.48 3.71 4.75
N PHE A 5 9.77 3.18 3.77
CA PHE A 5 8.71 2.21 4.00
C PHE A 5 8.82 1.11 2.94
N TYR A 6 8.51 -0.10 3.35
CA TYR A 6 8.60 -1.29 2.50
C TYR A 6 7.26 -1.98 2.46
N ILE A 7 6.87 -2.44 1.27
CA ILE A 7 5.57 -3.04 1.05
C ILE A 7 5.78 -4.30 0.24
N VAL A 8 5.22 -5.40 0.74
CA VAL A 8 5.19 -6.67 0.05
C VAL A 8 3.75 -6.97 -0.32
N SER A 9 3.49 -7.06 -1.62
CA SER A 9 2.16 -7.26 -2.19
C SER A 9 2.09 -8.59 -2.91
N ALA A 10 1.04 -9.36 -2.65
CA ALA A 10 0.71 -10.57 -3.38
C ALA A 10 -0.76 -10.53 -3.78
N TYR A 11 -1.05 -10.72 -5.06
CA TYR A 11 -2.41 -10.66 -5.58
C TYR A 11 -2.59 -11.57 -6.78
N ALA A 12 -3.83 -12.01 -6.96
CA ALA A 12 -4.29 -12.68 -8.17
C ALA A 12 -5.11 -11.69 -8.99
N ASP A 13 -4.94 -11.71 -10.32
CA ASP A 13 -5.74 -10.93 -11.24
C ASP A 13 -6.53 -11.82 -12.19
N LYS A 14 -7.79 -11.44 -12.43
CA LYS A 14 -8.67 -12.08 -13.41
C LYS A 14 -8.97 -11.08 -14.52
N ARG A 15 -8.48 -11.37 -15.73
CA ARG A 15 -8.82 -10.60 -16.93
C ARG A 15 -10.31 -10.74 -17.24
N LEU A 16 -11.01 -9.62 -17.24
CA LEU A 16 -12.40 -9.53 -17.70
C LEU A 16 -12.47 -9.35 -19.21
N ASN A 17 -11.54 -8.57 -19.77
CA ASN A 17 -11.40 -8.36 -21.21
C ASN A 17 -9.95 -7.95 -21.54
N ARG A 18 -9.68 -7.58 -22.80
CA ARG A 18 -8.34 -7.17 -23.25
C ARG A 18 -7.78 -5.93 -22.54
N LYS A 19 -8.65 -5.09 -21.99
CA LYS A 19 -8.30 -3.81 -21.36
C LYS A 19 -8.48 -3.82 -19.84
N SER A 20 -9.10 -4.83 -19.24
CA SER A 20 -9.61 -4.77 -17.87
C SER A 20 -9.36 -6.07 -17.13
N ALA A 21 -8.80 -5.97 -15.92
CA ALA A 21 -8.74 -7.06 -14.96
C ALA A 21 -9.21 -6.61 -13.57
N ILE A 22 -9.75 -7.54 -12.80
CA ILE A 22 -10.01 -7.36 -11.37
C ILE A 22 -8.90 -8.06 -10.60
N GLN A 23 -8.44 -7.43 -9.53
CA GLN A 23 -7.41 -7.93 -8.63
C GLN A 23 -8.01 -8.23 -7.25
N VAL A 24 -7.49 -9.26 -6.59
CA VAL A 24 -7.72 -9.51 -5.17
C VAL A 24 -6.39 -9.93 -4.56
N GLY A 25 -6.01 -9.31 -3.44
CA GLY A 25 -4.70 -9.55 -2.85
C GLY A 25 -4.58 -9.12 -1.41
N ALA A 26 -3.35 -9.25 -0.92
CA ALA A 26 -2.93 -8.84 0.40
C ALA A 26 -1.61 -8.09 0.33
N ASP A 27 -1.45 -7.17 1.28
CA ASP A 27 -0.29 -6.32 1.45
C ASP A 27 0.23 -6.43 2.88
N ILE A 28 1.55 -6.50 3.02
CA ILE A 28 2.24 -6.34 4.29
C ILE A 28 3.03 -5.03 4.21
N PHE A 29 2.76 -4.14 5.16
CA PHE A 29 3.35 -2.81 5.23
C PHE A 29 4.33 -2.72 6.39
N PHE A 30 5.55 -2.33 6.06
CA PHE A 30 6.61 -1.98 6.99
C PHE A 30 6.86 -0.48 6.87
N SER A 31 6.20 0.32 7.70
CA SER A 31 6.32 1.77 7.72
C SER A 31 7.26 2.28 8.82
N GLU A 32 8.56 2.47 8.54
CA GLU A 32 9.48 2.98 9.58
C GLU A 32 9.13 4.39 10.06
N PHE A 33 8.47 5.19 9.21
CA PHE A 33 7.94 6.49 9.63
C PHE A 33 6.96 6.37 10.80
N LEU A 34 6.20 5.27 10.86
CA LEU A 34 5.20 5.06 11.89
C LEU A 34 5.87 4.72 13.23
N LYS A 35 6.97 3.95 13.19
CA LYS A 35 7.80 3.67 14.36
C LYS A 35 8.35 4.96 14.97
N GLU A 36 8.85 5.87 14.15
CA GLU A 36 9.34 7.15 14.65
C GLU A 36 8.20 8.02 15.21
N LEU A 37 7.05 8.04 14.53
CA LEU A 37 5.89 8.80 15.00
C LEU A 37 5.43 8.31 16.39
N ILE A 38 5.37 6.99 16.57
CA ILE A 38 5.04 6.34 17.84
C ILE A 38 6.03 6.76 18.94
N TYR A 39 7.34 6.70 18.66
CA TYR A 39 8.38 7.13 19.59
C TYR A 39 8.30 8.64 19.92
N PHE A 40 8.08 9.48 18.92
CA PHE A 40 7.92 10.91 19.11
C PHE A 40 6.73 11.21 20.02
N TYR A 41 5.59 10.56 19.81
CA TYR A 41 4.42 10.73 20.68
C TYR A 41 4.63 10.18 22.08
N SER A 42 5.31 9.05 22.26
CA SER A 42 5.62 8.54 23.60
C SER A 42 6.50 9.50 24.41
N VAL A 43 7.40 10.24 23.76
CA VAL A 43 8.30 11.21 24.45
C VAL A 43 7.67 12.60 24.58
N ALA A 44 7.04 13.12 23.52
CA ALA A 44 6.55 14.49 23.45
C ALA A 44 5.15 14.67 24.04
N PHE A 45 4.32 13.62 24.07
CA PHE A 45 2.95 13.66 24.57
C PHE A 45 2.64 12.46 25.50
N PRO A 46 3.24 12.41 26.70
CA PRO A 46 3.02 11.31 27.66
C PRO A 46 1.54 11.12 28.04
N GLU A 47 0.72 12.17 27.89
CA GLU A 47 -0.71 12.20 28.14
C GLU A 47 -1.52 11.26 27.23
N LEU A 48 -0.97 10.86 26.08
CA LEU A 48 -1.62 9.97 25.12
C LEU A 48 -1.46 8.48 25.46
N ASN A 49 -0.77 8.13 26.56
CA ASN A 49 -0.52 6.74 27.01
C ASN A 49 0.05 5.82 25.92
N VAL A 50 0.85 6.37 25.00
CA VAL A 50 1.59 5.61 23.98
C VAL A 50 2.87 5.10 24.62
N THR A 51 3.07 3.78 24.58
CA THR A 51 4.21 3.09 25.22
C THR A 51 5.50 3.21 24.43
N GLY A 52 5.43 3.43 23.11
CA GLY A 52 6.59 3.49 22.23
C GLY A 52 6.96 2.12 21.62
N ASP A 53 6.38 1.03 22.12
CA ASP A 53 6.59 -0.35 21.69
C ASP A 53 5.45 -0.88 20.80
N GLU A 54 4.51 -0.02 20.40
CA GLU A 54 3.41 -0.41 19.52
C GLU A 54 3.93 -0.98 18.19
N ASP A 55 3.31 -2.06 17.71
CA ASP A 55 3.70 -2.64 16.42
C ASP A 55 3.33 -1.67 15.29
N TRP A 56 4.32 -1.27 14.53
CA TRP A 56 4.22 -0.32 13.41
C TRP A 56 3.90 -1.02 12.08
N LYS A 57 3.84 -2.36 12.08
CA LYS A 57 3.51 -3.16 10.91
C LYS A 57 2.00 -3.18 10.70
N ARG A 58 1.60 -3.16 9.43
CA ARG A 58 0.20 -3.29 9.05
C ARG A 58 0.04 -4.41 8.03
N VAL A 59 -1.09 -5.11 8.08
CA VAL A 59 -1.46 -6.09 7.06
C VAL A 59 -2.82 -5.73 6.53
N GLY A 60 -2.94 -5.65 5.21
CA GLY A 60 -4.19 -5.32 4.53
C GLY A 60 -4.57 -6.37 3.51
N VAL A 61 -5.86 -6.46 3.24
CA VAL A 61 -6.40 -7.11 2.05
C VAL A 61 -6.98 -6.05 1.14
N PHE A 62 -6.97 -6.29 -0.16
CA PHE A 62 -7.52 -5.34 -1.12
C PHE A 62 -8.24 -6.03 -2.27
N VAL A 63 -9.15 -5.26 -2.86
CA VAL A 63 -9.73 -5.52 -4.16
C VAL A 63 -9.33 -4.40 -5.09
N GLY A 64 -9.09 -4.70 -6.35
CA GLY A 64 -8.58 -3.72 -7.29
C GLY A 64 -9.06 -3.93 -8.70
N HIS A 65 -8.76 -2.95 -9.52
CA HIS A 65 -9.00 -2.93 -10.94
C HIS A 65 -7.73 -2.48 -11.66
N GLU A 66 -7.44 -3.12 -12.78
CA GLU A 66 -6.32 -2.75 -13.63
C GLU A 66 -6.81 -2.53 -15.06
N LEU A 67 -6.50 -1.35 -15.59
CA LEU A 67 -6.79 -0.93 -16.95
C LEU A 67 -5.52 -1.01 -17.80
N PHE A 68 -5.48 -1.91 -18.78
CA PHE A 68 -4.35 -2.12 -19.68
C PHE A 68 -4.40 -1.17 -20.89
N ILE A 69 -3.31 -0.45 -21.10
CA ILE A 69 -3.07 0.46 -22.23
C ILE A 69 -1.74 0.09 -22.88
N ASN A 70 -1.81 -0.83 -23.84
CA ASN A 70 -0.65 -1.45 -24.50
C ASN A 70 0.32 -2.07 -23.47
N LYS A 71 1.39 -1.33 -23.21
CA LYS A 71 2.58 -1.70 -22.46
C LYS A 71 2.57 -1.04 -21.07
N MET A 72 1.60 -0.17 -20.81
CA MET A 72 1.32 0.45 -19.53
C MET A 72 -0.02 -0.06 -18.99
N SER A 73 -0.22 0.05 -17.69
CA SER A 73 -1.53 -0.08 -17.10
C SER A 73 -1.73 0.95 -16.00
N PHE A 74 -2.99 1.25 -15.73
CA PHE A 74 -3.42 2.05 -14.61
C PHE A 74 -4.12 1.14 -13.61
N GLU A 75 -3.73 1.21 -12.34
CA GLU A 75 -4.32 0.40 -11.28
C GLU A 75 -5.03 1.26 -10.24
N THR A 76 -6.14 0.74 -9.75
CA THR A 76 -6.89 1.30 -8.62
C THR A 76 -7.22 0.19 -7.66
N GLN A 77 -6.95 0.39 -6.37
CA GLN A 77 -7.16 -0.60 -5.33
C GLN A 77 -7.85 0.07 -4.15
N LEU A 78 -8.79 -0.66 -3.56
CA LEU A 78 -9.46 -0.33 -2.31
C LEU A 78 -9.13 -1.45 -1.33
N GLY A 79 -8.50 -1.10 -0.22
CA GLY A 79 -8.05 -2.04 0.78
C GLY A 79 -8.54 -1.74 2.18
N TYR A 80 -8.49 -2.77 3.01
CA TYR A 80 -8.84 -2.73 4.42
C TYR A 80 -7.74 -3.40 5.24
N TYR A 81 -7.28 -2.75 6.31
CA TYR A 81 -6.30 -3.35 7.21
C TYR A 81 -6.97 -4.37 8.13
N VAL A 82 -6.55 -5.63 8.00
CA VAL A 82 -6.94 -6.73 8.89
C VAL A 82 -6.07 -6.76 10.15
N TYR A 83 -4.84 -6.25 10.05
CA TYR A 83 -3.93 -6.06 11.17
C TYR A 83 -3.48 -4.60 11.21
N TYR A 84 -3.91 -3.89 12.25
CA TYR A 84 -3.74 -2.46 12.43
C TYR A 84 -3.75 -2.11 13.93
N PRO A 85 -2.64 -2.40 14.63
CA PRO A 85 -2.53 -2.24 16.08
C PRO A 85 -2.40 -0.77 16.52
N TYR A 86 -1.88 0.12 15.67
CA TYR A 86 -1.78 1.55 15.92
C TYR A 86 -2.74 2.34 15.02
N ASP A 87 -3.54 3.24 15.61
CA ASP A 87 -4.49 4.02 14.84
C ASP A 87 -3.83 5.21 14.12
N PHE A 88 -3.62 5.04 12.82
CA PHE A 88 -3.11 6.01 11.86
C PHE A 88 -4.04 6.20 10.64
N GLU A 89 -4.81 7.30 10.63
CA GLU A 89 -5.61 7.77 9.48
C GLU A 89 -6.73 6.80 9.00
N GLY A 90 -7.08 5.80 9.80
CA GLY A 90 -8.22 4.91 9.60
C GLY A 90 -7.91 3.58 8.89
N ARG A 91 -8.86 2.65 8.93
CA ARG A 91 -8.66 1.26 8.50
C ARG A 91 -8.81 0.99 7.00
N VAL A 92 -9.36 1.95 6.25
CA VAL A 92 -9.58 1.84 4.81
C VAL A 92 -8.53 2.68 4.10
N TYR A 93 -7.85 2.07 3.13
CA TYR A 93 -6.89 2.75 2.28
C TYR A 93 -7.24 2.57 0.81
N ASN A 94 -6.80 3.52 -0.01
CA ASN A 94 -6.89 3.46 -1.45
C ASN A 94 -5.48 3.53 -2.04
N ARG A 95 -5.22 2.78 -3.09
CA ARG A 95 -3.99 2.88 -3.88
C ARG A 95 -4.34 3.14 -5.33
N ILE A 96 -3.68 4.10 -5.94
CA ILE A 96 -3.83 4.43 -7.35
C ILE A 96 -2.44 4.47 -7.95
N GLY A 97 -2.22 3.86 -9.11
CA GLY A 97 -0.88 3.85 -9.70
C GLY A 97 -0.82 3.55 -11.18
N LEU A 98 0.39 3.64 -11.69
CA LEU A 98 0.76 3.32 -13.05
C LEU A 98 1.78 2.19 -13.03
N LYS A 99 1.55 1.17 -13.85
CA LYS A 99 2.53 0.11 -14.13
C LYS A 99 3.04 0.21 -15.56
N ARG A 100 4.28 -0.22 -15.75
CA ARG A 100 4.92 -0.40 -17.05
C ARG A 100 5.44 -1.83 -17.15
N TYR A 101 4.92 -2.58 -18.12
CA TYR A 101 5.30 -3.98 -18.37
C TYR A 101 6.53 -4.08 -19.28
N PHE A 102 7.55 -4.77 -18.79
CA PHE A 102 8.78 -5.08 -19.52
C PHE A 102 8.71 -6.54 -19.99
N GLY A 103 8.07 -6.76 -21.14
CA GLY A 103 7.68 -8.09 -21.59
C GLY A 103 6.37 -8.54 -20.94
N ASP A 104 6.18 -9.85 -20.80
CA ASP A 104 4.93 -10.42 -20.30
C ASP A 104 4.95 -10.73 -18.79
N GLN A 105 6.13 -10.72 -18.17
CA GLN A 105 6.34 -11.17 -16.79
C GLN A 105 6.70 -10.02 -15.85
N PHE A 106 7.63 -9.14 -16.22
CA PHE A 106 8.14 -8.11 -15.31
C PHE A 106 7.40 -6.80 -15.48
N PHE A 107 7.18 -6.08 -14.38
CA PHE A 107 6.68 -4.72 -14.44
C PHE A 107 7.35 -3.83 -13.39
N GLY A 108 7.47 -2.55 -13.72
CA GLY A 108 7.73 -1.48 -12.76
C GLY A 108 6.42 -0.77 -12.43
N ALA A 109 6.29 -0.25 -11.22
CA ALA A 109 5.09 0.44 -10.73
C ALA A 109 5.45 1.72 -10.00
N ILE A 110 4.61 2.73 -10.16
CA ILE A 110 4.60 3.95 -9.35
C ILE A 110 3.17 4.12 -8.85
N THR A 111 3.00 4.08 -7.54
CA THR A 111 1.69 4.11 -6.89
C THR A 111 1.64 5.19 -5.82
N LEU A 112 0.44 5.72 -5.59
CA LEU A 112 0.12 6.64 -4.52
C LEU A 112 -0.87 5.95 -3.60
N LYS A 113 -0.48 5.80 -2.34
CA LYS A 113 -1.35 5.28 -1.29
C LYS A 113 -1.91 6.43 -0.46
N SER A 114 -3.20 6.35 -0.17
CA SER A 114 -3.95 7.38 0.55
C SER A 114 -4.98 6.76 1.47
N HIS A 115 -5.29 7.46 2.55
CA HIS A 115 -6.40 7.17 3.45
C HIS A 115 -7.52 8.18 3.19
N GLY A 116 -8.58 7.76 2.50
CA GLY A 116 -9.60 8.68 1.99
C GLY A 116 -8.98 9.78 1.11
N ALA A 117 -9.06 11.04 1.54
CA ALA A 117 -8.50 12.20 0.83
C ALA A 117 -7.06 12.56 1.25
N LYS A 118 -6.44 11.83 2.19
CA LYS A 118 -5.10 12.15 2.71
C LYS A 118 -4.05 11.24 2.10
N ALA A 119 -3.11 11.82 1.37
CA ALA A 119 -1.99 11.10 0.79
C ALA A 119 -1.02 10.65 1.90
N GLU A 120 -0.68 9.35 1.90
CA GLU A 120 0.25 8.76 2.85
C GLU A 120 1.64 8.67 2.22
N ALA A 121 1.75 8.05 1.04
CA ALA A 121 3.05 7.72 0.46
C ALA A 121 3.00 7.53 -1.05
N VAL A 122 4.08 7.94 -1.73
CA VAL A 122 4.38 7.57 -3.12
C VAL A 122 5.33 6.38 -3.11
N GLU A 123 4.90 5.27 -3.69
CA GLU A 123 5.55 3.98 -3.66
C GLU A 123 6.14 3.67 -5.04
N PHE A 124 7.39 3.19 -5.08
CA PHE A 124 8.06 2.72 -6.30
C PHE A 124 8.27 1.21 -6.16
N GLY A 125 7.78 0.45 -7.13
CA GLY A 125 7.74 -1.00 -7.05
C GLY A 125 8.25 -1.69 -8.31
N VAL A 126 8.70 -2.93 -8.12
CA VAL A 126 8.91 -3.90 -9.19
C VAL A 126 8.15 -5.16 -8.85
N GLY A 127 7.66 -5.85 -9.86
CA GLY A 127 6.91 -7.08 -9.65
C GLY A 127 7.01 -8.05 -10.81
N VAL A 128 6.62 -9.28 -10.51
CA VAL A 128 6.58 -10.39 -11.46
C VAL A 128 5.14 -10.88 -11.54
N ARG A 129 4.66 -11.04 -12.77
CA ARG A 129 3.40 -11.68 -13.12
C ARG A 129 3.70 -13.09 -13.61
N LEU A 130 3.06 -14.07 -12.98
CA LEU A 130 3.18 -15.49 -13.28
C LEU A 130 2.08 -15.96 -14.24
#